data_AF-A0A2S5TH07-F1
#
_entry.id   AF-A0A2S5TH07-F1
#
_cell.length_a   1.000
_cell.length_b   1.000
_cell.length_c   1.000
_cell.angle_alpha   90.00
_cell.angle_beta   90.00
_cell.angle_gamma   90.00
#
_symmetry.space_group_name_H-M   'P 1'
#
loop_
_entity.id
_entity.type
_entity.pdbx_description
1 polymer ?
#
loop_
_entity_poly.entity_id
_entity_poly.type
_entity_poly.pdbx_seq_one_letter_code
_entity_poly.pdbx_strand_id
1 'polypeptide(L)'
;MMGMWALDPWDNDGAADWYGDLMDKTKLRSAWLEGISADPVESPDIVRAAAALFVMLGRVYVWPIKKFDEDLEKAISALERVVSNDSYQEAPELVQQISREIEELKSRRKPAQGGEAVKSAKPWWAFWK
;
A
#
# COMPACT_ATOMS: atom_id res chain seq x y z
N MET A 1 10.66 20.43 20.84
CA MET A 1 10.03 19.76 19.68
C MET A 1 10.75 20.23 18.43
N MET A 2 11.90 19.62 18.11
CA MET A 2 12.54 19.78 16.80
C MET A 2 12.12 18.60 15.93
N GLY A 3 11.79 18.85 14.66
CA GLY A 3 11.57 17.80 13.65
C GLY A 3 10.21 17.13 13.62
N MET A 4 9.18 17.61 14.35
CA MET A 4 7.81 17.11 14.23
C MET A 4 7.00 18.01 13.29
N TRP A 5 6.31 17.42 12.30
CA TRP A 5 5.56 18.16 11.28
C TRP A 5 4.06 17.91 11.34
N ALA A 6 3.64 16.81 11.97
CA ALA A 6 2.24 16.48 12.22
C ALA A 6 2.12 15.52 13.41
N LEU A 7 0.89 15.05 13.69
CA LEU A 7 0.55 14.29 14.91
C LEU A 7 0.72 12.78 14.77
N ASP A 8 0.82 12.27 13.54
CA ASP A 8 1.02 10.85 13.32
C ASP A 8 2.46 10.46 13.72
N PRO A 9 2.66 9.22 14.21
CA PRO A 9 3.94 8.79 14.78
C PRO A 9 5.11 8.78 13.77
N TRP A 10 4.84 8.82 12.47
CA TRP A 10 5.82 8.89 11.40
C TRP A 10 6.10 10.31 10.89
N ASP A 11 5.32 11.32 11.30
CA ASP A 11 5.47 12.70 10.85
C ASP A 11 6.54 13.46 11.64
N ASN A 12 7.72 12.85 11.77
CA ASN A 12 8.88 13.47 12.34
C ASN A 12 10.19 12.92 11.76
N ASP A 13 11.24 13.74 11.78
CA ASP A 13 12.58 13.42 11.27
C ASP A 13 13.11 12.08 11.82
N GLY A 14 13.06 11.90 13.15
CA GLY A 14 13.62 10.72 13.80
C GLY A 14 12.91 9.41 13.40
N ALA A 15 11.59 9.46 13.22
CA ALA A 15 10.83 8.31 12.73
C ALA A 15 11.12 8.04 11.25
N ALA A 16 11.16 9.08 10.41
CA ALA A 16 11.47 8.94 8.99
C ALA A 16 12.85 8.31 8.76
N ASP A 17 13.87 8.76 9.50
CA ASP A 17 15.22 8.18 9.47
C ASP A 17 15.21 6.72 9.91
N TRP A 18 14.51 6.41 11.01
CA TRP A 18 14.40 5.03 11.51
C TRP A 18 13.71 4.09 10.51
N TYR A 19 12.65 4.54 9.83
CA TYR A 19 12.00 3.76 8.78
C TYR A 19 12.90 3.56 7.56
N GLY A 20 13.66 4.58 7.16
CA GLY A 20 14.68 4.46 6.11
C GLY A 20 15.69 3.35 6.44
N ASP A 21 16.24 3.40 7.65
CA ASP A 21 17.17 2.39 8.18
C ASP A 21 16.57 0.98 8.21
N LEU A 22 15.30 0.86 8.62
CA LEU A 22 14.57 -0.40 8.64
C LEU A 22 14.45 -1.00 7.24
N MET A 23 14.03 -0.20 6.26
CA MET A 23 13.88 -0.63 4.86
C MET A 23 15.22 -1.08 4.27
N ASP A 24 16.29 -0.33 4.55
CA ASP A 24 17.63 -0.63 4.06
C ASP A 24 18.22 -1.91 4.66
N LYS A 25 18.01 -2.16 5.96
CA LYS A 25 18.52 -3.37 6.65
C LYS A 25 17.75 -4.62 6.27
N THR A 26 16.42 -4.53 6.24
CA THR A 26 15.55 -5.70 6.01
C THR A 26 15.38 -6.05 4.55
N LYS A 27 15.68 -5.12 3.64
CA LYS A 27 15.36 -5.24 2.20
C LYS A 27 13.87 -5.50 1.97
N LEU A 28 13.01 -4.97 2.86
CA LEU A 28 11.57 -5.21 2.83
C LEU A 28 10.96 -4.86 1.47
N ARG A 29 11.34 -3.72 0.87
CA ARG A 29 10.88 -3.34 -0.47
C ARG A 29 11.28 -4.36 -1.54
N SER A 30 12.46 -4.95 -1.45
CA SER A 30 12.92 -5.96 -2.42
C SER A 30 12.07 -7.23 -2.32
N ALA A 31 11.87 -7.75 -1.11
CA ALA A 31 10.98 -8.90 -0.89
C ALA A 31 9.53 -8.61 -1.30
N TRP A 32 9.06 -7.40 -1.01
CA TRP A 32 7.75 -6.92 -1.45
C TRP A 32 7.66 -6.87 -2.99
N LEU A 33 8.70 -6.39 -3.68
CA LEU A 33 8.75 -6.33 -5.14
C LEU A 33 8.66 -7.72 -5.78
N GLU A 34 9.29 -8.73 -5.18
CA GLU A 34 9.17 -10.12 -5.63
C GLU A 34 7.72 -10.60 -5.50
N GLY A 35 7.08 -10.40 -4.34
CA GLY A 35 5.69 -10.81 -4.11
C GLY A 35 4.68 -10.08 -5.01
N ILE A 36 4.76 -8.75 -5.11
CA ILE A 36 3.84 -7.95 -5.93
C ILE A 36 4.08 -8.09 -7.43
N SER A 37 5.18 -8.74 -7.84
CA SER A 37 5.49 -9.04 -9.24
C SER A 37 5.24 -10.50 -9.61
N ALA A 38 4.79 -11.33 -8.65
CA ALA A 38 4.31 -12.66 -8.95
C ALA A 38 3.12 -12.60 -9.93
N ASP A 39 2.87 -13.70 -10.62
CA ASP A 39 1.76 -13.77 -11.58
C ASP A 39 0.42 -13.76 -10.81
N PRO A 40 -0.46 -12.77 -11.03
CA PRO A 40 -1.75 -12.71 -10.34
C PRO A 40 -2.74 -13.81 -10.77
N VAL A 41 -2.46 -14.54 -11.85
CA VAL A 41 -3.23 -15.71 -12.28
C VAL A 41 -2.78 -16.96 -11.51
N GLU A 42 -1.47 -17.20 -11.46
CA GLU A 42 -0.89 -18.40 -10.84
C GLU A 42 -0.68 -18.28 -9.33
N SER A 43 -0.53 -17.06 -8.80
CA SER A 43 -0.25 -16.80 -7.39
C SER A 43 -1.00 -15.57 -6.84
N PRO A 44 -2.34 -15.52 -6.98
CA PRO A 44 -3.14 -14.37 -6.55
C PRO A 44 -3.05 -14.08 -5.05
N ASP A 45 -2.83 -15.11 -4.23
CA ASP A 45 -2.65 -15.04 -2.79
C ASP A 45 -1.35 -14.34 -2.38
N ILE A 46 -0.22 -14.67 -3.04
CA ILE A 46 1.07 -14.01 -2.83
C ILE A 46 0.97 -12.53 -3.22
N VAL A 47 0.39 -12.25 -4.40
CA VAL A 47 0.21 -10.89 -4.90
C VAL A 47 -0.65 -10.07 -3.94
N ARG A 48 -1.78 -10.63 -3.48
CA ARG A 48 -2.65 -9.96 -2.52
C ARG A 48 -1.97 -9.72 -1.17
N ALA A 49 -1.23 -10.70 -0.66
CA ALA A 49 -0.48 -10.55 0.60
C ALA A 49 0.56 -9.42 0.50
N ALA A 50 1.29 -9.34 -0.62
CA ALA A 50 2.23 -8.24 -0.87
C ALA A 50 1.50 -6.89 -0.96
N ALA A 51 0.35 -6.83 -1.62
CA ALA A 51 -0.45 -5.60 -1.68
C ALA A 51 -0.97 -5.19 -0.29
N ALA A 52 -1.42 -6.14 0.53
CA ALA A 52 -1.85 -5.89 1.90
C ALA A 52 -0.73 -5.30 2.77
N LEU A 53 0.52 -5.76 2.60
CA LEU A 53 1.68 -5.15 3.26
C LEU A 53 1.83 -3.66 2.87
N PHE A 54 1.61 -3.32 1.61
CA PHE A 54 1.64 -1.94 1.15
C PHE A 54 0.44 -1.12 1.64
N VAL A 55 -0.74 -1.73 1.82
CA VAL A 55 -1.86 -1.08 2.52
C VAL A 55 -1.45 -0.70 3.95
N MET A 56 -0.72 -1.57 4.66
CA MET A 56 -0.29 -1.30 6.04
C MET A 56 0.83 -0.26 6.11
N LEU A 57 1.89 -0.41 5.31
CA LEU A 57 3.15 0.32 5.45
C LEU A 57 3.42 1.35 4.35
N GLY A 58 2.68 1.30 3.24
CA GLY A 58 2.84 2.18 2.08
C GLY A 58 2.34 3.59 2.38
N ARG A 59 3.16 4.36 3.10
CA ARG A 59 2.92 5.76 3.45
C ARG A 59 4.16 6.60 3.14
N VAL A 60 3.97 7.88 2.84
CA VAL A 60 5.08 8.84 2.77
C VAL A 60 5.80 8.87 4.14
N TYR A 61 7.12 8.99 4.12
CA TYR A 61 8.02 8.92 5.29
C TYR A 61 8.17 7.54 5.95
N VAL A 62 7.33 6.55 5.62
CA VAL A 62 7.50 5.15 6.05
C VAL A 62 8.08 4.31 4.92
N TRP A 63 7.54 4.46 3.72
CA TRP A 63 8.00 3.77 2.51
C TRP A 63 9.03 4.62 1.75
N PRO A 64 9.98 4.01 1.01
CA PRO A 64 10.97 4.76 0.23
C PRO A 64 10.35 5.80 -0.71
N ILE A 65 10.49 7.09 -0.37
CA ILE A 65 9.76 8.21 -1.00
C ILE A 65 9.98 8.26 -2.52
N LYS A 66 11.21 8.04 -2.99
CA LYS A 66 11.56 8.04 -4.42
C LYS A 66 10.85 6.94 -5.22
N LYS A 67 10.32 5.93 -4.54
CA LYS A 67 9.66 4.76 -5.13
C LYS A 67 8.19 4.66 -4.78
N PHE A 68 7.70 5.50 -3.87
CA PHE A 68 6.34 5.44 -3.36
C PHE A 68 5.29 5.47 -4.47
N ASP A 69 5.34 6.45 -5.37
CA ASP A 69 4.34 6.60 -6.44
C ASP A 69 4.38 5.40 -7.42
N GLU A 70 5.58 4.93 -7.78
CA GLU A 70 5.78 3.75 -8.65
C GLU A 70 5.21 2.48 -8.01
N ASP A 71 5.55 2.26 -6.74
CA ASP A 71 5.13 1.08 -5.98
C ASP A 71 3.62 1.10 -5.69
N LEU A 72 3.04 2.28 -5.47
CA LEU A 72 1.61 2.48 -5.29
C LEU A 72 0.82 2.05 -6.53
N GLU A 73 1.21 2.53 -7.72
CA GLU A 73 0.57 2.14 -8.97
C GLU A 73 0.73 0.64 -9.24
N LYS A 74 1.89 0.08 -8.89
CA LYS A 74 2.14 -1.35 -9.04
C LYS A 74 1.20 -2.18 -8.15
N ALA A 75 0.99 -1.76 -6.90
CA ALA A 75 0.08 -2.42 -5.98
C ALA A 75 -1.38 -2.38 -6.45
N ILE A 76 -1.84 -1.21 -6.92
CA ILE A 76 -3.19 -1.01 -7.47
C ILE A 76 -3.41 -1.92 -8.67
N SER A 77 -2.50 -1.86 -9.66
CA SER A 77 -2.61 -2.66 -10.88
C SER A 77 -2.57 -4.16 -10.61
N ALA A 78 -1.73 -4.60 -9.66
CA ALA A 78 -1.66 -6.00 -9.28
C ALA A 78 -2.97 -6.51 -8.64
N LEU A 79 -3.56 -5.73 -7.72
CA LEU A 79 -4.85 -6.08 -7.12
C LEU A 79 -6.01 -6.06 -8.13
N GLU A 80 -6.02 -5.13 -9.08
CA GLU A 80 -7.01 -5.11 -10.16
C GLU A 80 -6.94 -6.38 -11.03
N ARG A 81 -5.75 -6.97 -11.17
CA ARG A 81 -5.59 -8.27 -11.86
C ARG A 81 -6.01 -9.44 -10.97
N VAL A 82 -5.69 -9.42 -9.67
CA VAL A 82 -6.13 -10.45 -8.70
C VAL A 82 -7.64 -10.52 -8.62
N VAL A 83 -8.32 -9.37 -8.51
CA VAL A 83 -9.79 -9.38 -8.44
C VAL A 83 -10.41 -9.90 -9.74
N SER A 84 -9.74 -9.76 -10.88
CA SER A 84 -10.21 -10.29 -12.16
C SER A 84 -9.95 -11.79 -12.35
N ASN A 85 -9.33 -12.48 -11.38
CA ASN A 85 -9.08 -13.92 -11.43
C ASN A 85 -10.38 -14.71 -11.14
N ASP A 86 -10.68 -15.71 -11.97
CA ASP A 86 -11.89 -16.53 -11.86
C ASP A 86 -12.07 -17.17 -10.47
N SER A 87 -10.98 -17.68 -9.88
CA SER A 87 -11.02 -18.31 -8.55
C SER A 87 -11.42 -17.34 -7.44
N TYR A 88 -11.13 -16.04 -7.60
CA TYR A 88 -11.52 -15.00 -6.66
C TYR A 88 -12.94 -14.51 -6.92
N GLN A 89 -13.37 -14.49 -8.18
CA GLN A 89 -14.74 -14.13 -8.57
C GLN A 89 -15.79 -15.07 -7.97
N GLU A 90 -15.43 -16.32 -7.67
CA GLU A 90 -16.28 -17.27 -6.94
C GLU A 90 -16.62 -16.84 -5.50
N ALA A 91 -15.89 -15.85 -4.93
CA ALA A 91 -16.08 -15.34 -3.58
C ALA A 91 -16.42 -13.82 -3.59
N PRO A 92 -17.69 -13.42 -3.73
CA PRO A 92 -18.09 -12.02 -3.83
C PRO A 92 -17.67 -11.14 -2.64
N GLU A 93 -17.65 -11.69 -1.43
CA GLU A 93 -17.20 -10.97 -0.23
C GLU A 93 -15.70 -10.64 -0.31
N LEU A 94 -14.91 -11.57 -0.86
CA LEU A 94 -13.49 -11.40 -1.09
C LEU A 94 -13.22 -10.30 -2.11
N VAL A 95 -13.94 -10.32 -3.23
CA VAL A 95 -13.90 -9.30 -4.29
C VAL A 95 -14.26 -7.92 -3.73
N GLN A 96 -15.28 -7.84 -2.89
CA GLN A 96 -15.68 -6.60 -2.24
C GLN A 96 -14.57 -6.08 -1.30
N GLN A 97 -13.93 -6.97 -0.55
CA GLN A 97 -12.83 -6.59 0.33
C GLN A 97 -11.62 -6.07 -0.45
N ILE A 98 -11.20 -6.76 -1.52
CA ILE A 98 -10.08 -6.34 -2.37
C ILE A 98 -10.39 -5.01 -3.06
N SER A 99 -11.64 -4.80 -3.49
CA SER A 99 -12.07 -3.50 -4.03
C SER A 99 -11.88 -2.37 -3.01
N ARG A 100 -12.14 -2.61 -1.72
CA ARG A 100 -11.89 -1.61 -0.66
C ARG A 100 -10.39 -1.37 -0.44
N GLU A 101 -9.57 -2.42 -0.51
CA GLU A 101 -8.10 -2.31 -0.46
C GLU A 101 -7.57 -1.46 -1.63
N ILE A 102 -8.09 -1.66 -2.85
CA ILE A 102 -7.76 -0.85 -4.04
C ILE A 102 -8.15 0.62 -3.84
N GLU A 103 -9.36 0.90 -3.35
CA GLU A 103 -9.81 2.28 -3.14
C GLU A 103 -8.98 3.01 -2.08
N GLU A 104 -8.58 2.32 -1.01
CA GLU A 104 -7.63 2.87 -0.04
C GLU A 104 -6.31 3.26 -0.70
N LEU A 105 -5.73 2.38 -1.52
CA LEU A 105 -4.49 2.69 -2.23
C LEU A 105 -4.70 3.87 -3.19
N LYS A 106 -5.79 3.88 -3.97
CA LYS A 106 -6.13 5.00 -4.87
C LYS A 106 -6.24 6.33 -4.13
N SER A 107 -6.75 6.34 -2.90
CA SER A 107 -6.84 7.54 -2.07
C SER A 107 -5.48 8.16 -1.70
N ARG A 108 -4.40 7.37 -1.79
CA ARG A 108 -3.02 7.81 -1.50
C ARG A 108 -2.32 8.46 -2.69
N ARG A 109 -2.93 8.43 -3.88
CA ARG A 109 -2.40 9.13 -5.05
C ARG A 109 -2.33 10.63 -4.75
N LYS A 110 -1.26 11.28 -5.21
CA LYS A 110 -1.18 12.75 -5.15
C LYS A 110 -2.37 13.33 -5.92
N PRO A 111 -3.07 14.34 -5.37
CA PRO A 111 -4.11 15.01 -6.13
C PRO A 111 -3.50 15.62 -7.40
N ALA A 112 -4.22 15.55 -8.52
CA ALA A 112 -3.89 16.32 -9.71
C ALA A 112 -3.81 17.81 -9.34
N GLN A 113 -2.89 18.56 -9.94
CA GLN A 113 -2.60 19.96 -9.57
C GLN A 113 -3.89 20.76 -9.27
N GLY A 114 -4.06 21.16 -8.00
CA GLY A 114 -5.21 21.94 -7.53
C GLY A 114 -6.34 21.16 -6.82
N GLY A 115 -6.26 19.83 -6.73
CA GLY A 115 -7.21 19.02 -5.96
C GLY A 115 -6.86 18.90 -4.47
N GLU A 116 -7.86 18.87 -3.59
CA GLU A 116 -7.67 18.49 -2.19
C GLU A 116 -7.41 16.98 -2.07
N ALA A 117 -6.50 16.59 -1.17
CA ALA A 117 -6.26 15.18 -0.88
C ALA A 117 -7.50 14.56 -0.22
N VAL A 118 -8.10 13.56 -0.85
CA VAL A 118 -9.23 12.82 -0.29
C VAL A 118 -8.70 11.91 0.82
N LYS A 119 -8.92 12.29 2.08
CA LYS A 119 -8.60 11.41 3.21
C LYS A 119 -9.59 10.26 3.25
N SER A 120 -9.08 9.03 3.22
CA SER A 120 -9.86 7.83 3.46
C SER A 120 -10.66 7.94 4.77
N ALA A 121 -11.97 7.70 4.70
CA ALA A 121 -12.88 7.86 5.83
C ALA A 121 -12.76 6.73 6.88
N LYS A 122 -12.11 5.62 6.54
CA LYS A 122 -11.92 4.47 7.42
C LYS A 122 -10.44 4.20 7.63
N PRO A 123 -10.00 3.92 8.87
CA PRO A 123 -8.61 3.60 9.09
C PRO A 123 -8.23 2.28 8.43
N TRP A 124 -7.00 2.20 7.93
CA TRP A 124 -6.50 1.04 7.19
C TRP A 124 -6.60 -0.29 7.97
N TRP A 125 -6.50 -0.25 9.29
CA TRP A 125 -6.62 -1.44 10.14
C TRP A 125 -8.05 -1.97 10.28
N ALA A 126 -9.05 -1.28 9.72
CA ALA A 126 -10.45 -1.70 9.77
C ALA A 126 -10.89 -2.53 8.54
N PHE A 127 -10.01 -2.82 7.57
CA PHE A 127 -10.37 -3.59 6.38
C PHE A 127 -10.62 -5.08 6.63
N TRP A 128 -9.97 -5.66 7.64
CA TRP A 128 -9.95 -7.12 7.87
C TRP A 128 -10.69 -7.55 9.14
N LYS A 129 -11.73 -6.78 9.55
CA LYS A 129 -12.61 -7.11 10.68
C LYS A 129 -13.89 -7.76 10.23
#